data_AF-A0A7X5QK36-F1
#
_entry.id   AF-A0A7X5QK36-F1
#
_cell.length_a   1.000
_cell.length_b   1.000
_cell.length_c   1.000
_cell.angle_alpha   90.00
_cell.angle_beta   90.00
_cell.angle_gamma   90.00
#
_symmetry.space_group_name_H-M   'P 1'
#
loop_
_entity.id
_entity.type
_entity.pdbx_description
1 polymer ?
#
loop_
_entity_poly.entity_id
_entity_poly.type
_entity_poly.pdbx_seq_one_letter_code
_entity_poly.pdbx_strand_id
1 'polypeptide(L)'
;MNAYIKYVKKFNEVCEHYQIHKIREDEQTYDPVNSPVIMPAKLIKEAFDPELFSDDVLFSLFNILKKEMMASQESLFRVYIEGRLSAEHIDPILYTDPHENETFENWISRTTGGERFCVIVNDTERWSDYISQAVSSIFAPLRKILGERNTLIGTCLFIGNYGYTPFGVHLDDPYSSVVHFHLGPNAKEMSLFNKDIFEKIEGIRYRFDMEKLRPYADNWTIEAGDMFILPPHHYHIGNTPQYSVGMGIVVNRETEDRLENMIIKNSITQLIAEKSIDNLIAEAEEKNISLSDWLRDSRDSYFTTLHEKNGLPKARKCKPLHFDEQSTEEILKLEQLEKIISKTMESHGGDFWSVGEVLNKLSRDNIIEILNDLLEKKEITDKYELLSEDSIYIHRQKNFNLLIRFIGKTNNEKLYVNEFDTFIINPSQEAIQIPYYKCKINHDDPFMQPEALTSLGVFTFEPNRLYRFNAYENILDFGCDNHDSSFLLIAHSGAKGWISWIYDRLSLQPIETICTNLSASRIQLYVRLLGAMKYHGASAALTKLATSDYANFVRWEAIESLAQIDSAACLELLHQIAREDTDTMMRETARNSLQLNGFDVARED
;
A
#
# COMPACT_ATOMS: atom_id res chain seq x y z
N MET A 1 22.30 -4.17 -32.84
CA MET A 1 20.94 -4.17 -33.43
C MET A 1 19.97 -4.39 -32.28
N ASN A 2 18.98 -3.52 -32.10
CA ASN A 2 18.16 -3.51 -30.89
C ASN A 2 17.30 -4.77 -30.80
N ALA A 3 17.48 -5.59 -29.75
CA ALA A 3 16.90 -6.94 -29.65
C ALA A 3 15.36 -6.96 -29.63
N TYR A 4 14.73 -5.83 -29.26
CA TYR A 4 13.28 -5.71 -29.09
C TYR A 4 12.55 -5.27 -30.36
N ILE A 5 13.22 -4.54 -31.26
CA ILE A 5 12.60 -3.97 -32.48
C ILE A 5 12.05 -5.07 -33.39
N LYS A 6 12.65 -6.27 -33.40
CA LYS A 6 12.17 -7.40 -34.22
C LYS A 6 10.72 -7.81 -33.91
N TYR A 7 10.23 -7.55 -32.69
CA TYR A 7 8.86 -7.85 -32.28
C TYR A 7 7.87 -6.75 -32.65
N VAL A 8 8.33 -5.56 -33.01
CA VAL A 8 7.46 -4.41 -33.30
C VAL A 8 7.48 -4.09 -34.79
N LYS A 9 6.32 -4.29 -35.44
CA LYS A 9 6.18 -4.20 -36.91
C LYS A 9 5.79 -2.80 -37.37
N LYS A 10 4.92 -2.11 -36.63
CA LYS A 10 4.23 -0.89 -37.09
C LYS A 10 4.41 0.33 -36.17
N PHE A 11 5.50 0.40 -35.39
CA PHE A 11 5.72 1.55 -34.49
C PHE A 11 5.85 2.89 -35.23
N ASN A 12 6.29 2.89 -36.49
CA ASN A 12 6.34 4.10 -37.30
C ASN A 12 4.96 4.76 -37.44
N GLU A 13 3.87 3.99 -37.44
CA GLU A 13 2.51 4.56 -37.50
C GLU A 13 2.10 5.28 -36.20
N VAL A 14 2.71 4.92 -35.07
CA VAL A 14 2.60 5.66 -33.80
C VAL A 14 3.37 6.97 -33.95
N CYS A 15 4.63 6.91 -34.36
CA CYS A 15 5.47 8.09 -34.58
C CYS A 15 4.82 9.12 -35.52
N GLU A 16 4.30 8.67 -36.66
CA GLU A 16 3.59 9.54 -37.62
C GLU A 16 2.37 10.21 -37.01
N HIS A 17 1.60 9.47 -36.21
CA HIS A 17 0.41 10.01 -35.55
C HIS A 17 0.76 11.14 -34.56
N TYR A 18 1.76 10.92 -33.70
CA TYR A 18 2.25 11.94 -32.79
C TYR A 18 2.92 13.11 -33.52
N GLN A 19 3.63 12.86 -34.62
CA GLN A 19 4.25 13.92 -35.41
C GLN A 19 3.20 14.84 -36.03
N ILE A 20 2.13 14.29 -36.60
CA ILE A 20 1.01 15.09 -37.14
C ILE A 20 0.37 15.92 -36.04
N HIS A 21 0.16 15.33 -34.86
CA HIS A 21 -0.42 16.04 -33.73
C HIS A 21 0.49 17.19 -33.27
N LYS A 22 1.79 16.91 -33.09
CA LYS A 22 2.78 17.90 -32.69
C LYS A 22 2.86 19.07 -33.66
N ILE A 23 2.79 18.83 -34.97
CA ILE A 23 2.79 19.92 -35.97
C ILE A 23 1.63 20.88 -35.72
N ARG A 24 0.44 20.37 -35.39
CA ARG A 24 -0.73 21.20 -35.06
C ARG A 24 -0.58 21.93 -33.73
N GLU A 25 0.04 21.29 -32.75
CA GLU A 25 0.34 21.93 -31.47
C GLU A 25 1.33 23.08 -31.65
N ASP A 26 2.36 22.90 -32.49
CA ASP A 26 3.39 23.90 -32.75
C ASP A 26 2.86 25.10 -33.60
N GLU A 27 1.66 25.03 -34.18
CA GLU A 27 0.96 26.18 -34.77
C GLU A 27 0.46 27.18 -33.71
N GLN A 28 0.42 26.78 -32.45
CA GLN A 28 0.05 27.61 -31.30
C GLN A 28 1.01 27.38 -30.12
N THR A 29 0.82 28.12 -29.01
CA THR A 29 1.54 27.80 -27.78
C THR A 29 0.98 26.50 -27.19
N TYR A 30 1.83 25.52 -26.93
CA TYR A 30 1.42 24.26 -26.29
C TYR A 30 0.89 24.52 -24.88
N ASP A 31 -0.43 24.46 -24.74
CA ASP A 31 -1.17 24.58 -23.48
C ASP A 31 -2.29 23.53 -23.45
N PRO A 32 -2.01 22.32 -22.96
CA PRO A 32 -2.99 21.23 -22.94
C PRO A 32 -4.12 21.46 -21.91
N VAL A 33 -4.04 22.47 -21.05
CA VAL A 33 -5.06 22.72 -20.03
C VAL A 33 -6.07 23.75 -20.53
N ASN A 34 -5.60 24.90 -20.99
CA ASN A 34 -6.47 26.02 -21.33
C ASN A 34 -6.81 26.10 -22.82
N SER A 35 -5.96 25.57 -23.70
CA SER A 35 -6.14 25.63 -25.16
C SER A 35 -5.70 24.33 -25.84
N PRO A 36 -6.29 23.17 -25.48
CA PRO A 36 -5.82 21.88 -25.97
C PRO A 36 -6.04 21.71 -27.47
N VAL A 37 -5.03 21.18 -28.17
CA VAL A 37 -5.25 20.55 -29.48
C VAL A 37 -5.75 19.14 -29.22
N ILE A 38 -6.88 18.77 -29.80
CA ILE A 38 -7.44 17.43 -29.59
C ILE A 38 -6.76 16.42 -30.52
N MET A 39 -6.08 15.44 -29.94
CA MET A 39 -5.56 14.27 -30.65
C MET A 39 -6.70 13.27 -30.89
N PRO A 40 -6.87 12.73 -32.11
CA PRO A 40 -7.84 11.67 -32.37
C PRO A 40 -7.30 10.32 -31.89
N ALA A 41 -8.17 9.43 -31.40
CA ALA A 41 -7.81 8.06 -31.10
C ALA A 41 -7.39 7.28 -32.37
N LYS A 42 -6.49 6.31 -32.23
CA LYS A 42 -6.01 5.50 -33.35
C LYS A 42 -5.76 4.05 -32.93
N LEU A 43 -6.36 3.12 -33.67
CA LEU A 43 -6.08 1.69 -33.56
C LEU A 43 -5.12 1.27 -34.69
N ILE A 44 -4.05 0.58 -34.33
CA ILE A 44 -3.06 0.04 -35.26
C ILE A 44 -3.09 -1.48 -35.10
N LYS A 45 -3.68 -2.16 -36.09
CA LYS A 45 -3.88 -3.61 -36.06
C LYS A 45 -2.57 -4.37 -36.29
N GLU A 46 -2.36 -5.48 -35.59
CA GLU A 46 -1.18 -6.37 -35.75
C GLU A 46 0.16 -5.60 -35.71
N ALA A 47 0.26 -4.66 -34.78
CA ALA A 47 1.36 -3.72 -34.68
C ALA A 47 2.64 -4.34 -34.08
N PHE A 48 2.50 -5.37 -33.25
CA PHE A 48 3.62 -6.08 -32.63
C PHE A 48 3.27 -7.56 -32.40
N ASP A 49 4.29 -8.33 -32.01
CA ASP A 49 4.18 -9.72 -31.59
C ASP A 49 4.01 -9.78 -30.05
N PRO A 50 2.90 -10.32 -29.52
CA PRO A 50 2.66 -10.45 -28.08
C PRO A 50 3.77 -11.16 -27.29
N GLU A 51 4.57 -12.01 -27.93
CA GLU A 51 5.76 -12.65 -27.33
C GLU A 51 6.80 -11.65 -26.80
N LEU A 52 6.70 -10.37 -27.19
CA LEU A 52 7.49 -9.30 -26.59
C LEU A 52 7.28 -9.18 -25.07
N PHE A 53 6.10 -9.53 -24.57
CA PHE A 53 5.75 -9.46 -23.14
C PHE A 53 5.06 -10.77 -22.71
N SER A 54 5.76 -11.89 -22.90
CA SER A 54 5.28 -13.24 -22.60
C SER A 54 5.05 -13.49 -21.11
N ASP A 55 4.43 -14.64 -20.78
CA ASP A 55 4.25 -15.11 -19.40
C ASP A 55 5.57 -15.15 -18.62
N ASP A 56 6.69 -15.52 -19.25
CA ASP A 56 8.02 -15.52 -18.60
C ASP A 56 8.42 -14.10 -18.13
N VAL A 57 8.11 -13.07 -18.92
CA VAL A 57 8.36 -11.68 -18.55
C VAL A 57 7.46 -11.27 -17.39
N LEU A 58 6.19 -11.69 -17.40
CA LEU A 58 5.23 -11.42 -16.32
C LEU A 58 5.62 -12.14 -15.02
N PHE A 59 6.00 -13.42 -15.07
CA PHE A 59 6.52 -14.15 -13.92
C PHE A 59 7.80 -13.53 -13.39
N SER A 60 8.73 -13.11 -14.26
CA SER A 60 9.95 -12.41 -13.84
C SER A 60 9.64 -11.09 -13.12
N LEU A 61 8.69 -10.30 -13.65
CA LEU A 61 8.21 -9.07 -13.03
C LEU A 61 7.63 -9.35 -11.63
N PHE A 62 6.72 -10.32 -11.52
CA PHE A 62 6.08 -10.66 -10.25
C PHE A 62 7.05 -11.26 -9.24
N ASN A 63 8.08 -11.98 -9.69
CA ASN A 63 9.17 -12.44 -8.83
C ASN A 63 10.00 -11.30 -8.25
N ILE A 64 10.17 -10.19 -8.98
CA ILE A 64 10.84 -8.99 -8.47
C ILE A 64 9.89 -8.23 -7.53
N LEU A 65 8.62 -8.06 -7.89
CA LEU A 65 7.60 -7.47 -7.02
C LEU A 65 7.51 -8.23 -5.69
N LYS A 66 7.46 -9.57 -5.70
CA LYS A 66 7.47 -10.40 -4.49
C LYS A 66 8.62 -10.05 -3.54
N LYS A 67 9.81 -9.74 -4.07
CA LYS A 67 11.02 -9.48 -3.30
C LYS A 67 11.13 -8.04 -2.83
N GLU A 68 10.66 -7.09 -3.63
CA GLU A 68 10.93 -5.67 -3.44
C GLU A 68 9.70 -4.84 -3.04
N MET A 69 8.49 -5.40 -3.19
CA MET A 69 7.26 -4.70 -2.86
C MET A 69 7.06 -4.64 -1.35
N MET A 70 7.02 -3.41 -0.84
CA MET A 70 6.74 -3.12 0.56
C MET A 70 5.32 -2.61 0.75
N ALA A 71 4.77 -2.78 1.95
CA ALA A 71 3.42 -2.30 2.31
C ALA A 71 3.17 -0.80 2.05
N SER A 72 4.22 0.03 1.96
CA SER A 72 4.09 1.47 1.66
C SER A 72 3.96 1.80 0.16
N GLN A 73 3.95 0.79 -0.72
CA GLN A 73 3.87 0.96 -2.18
C GLN A 73 2.56 0.42 -2.78
N GLU A 74 1.49 0.32 -1.99
CA GLU A 74 0.14 -0.11 -2.43
C GLU A 74 -0.42 0.71 -3.62
N SER A 75 0.07 1.94 -3.85
CA SER A 75 -0.32 2.72 -5.03
C SER A 75 0.27 2.19 -6.34
N LEU A 76 1.39 1.45 -6.28
CA LEU A 76 2.06 0.86 -7.43
C LEU A 76 1.52 -0.52 -7.81
N PHE A 77 0.87 -1.21 -6.88
CA PHE A 77 0.28 -2.53 -7.12
C PHE A 77 -1.11 -2.59 -6.51
N ARG A 78 -2.13 -2.67 -7.37
CA ARG A 78 -3.54 -2.63 -6.96
C ARG A 78 -4.24 -3.88 -7.43
N VAL A 79 -4.96 -4.53 -6.52
CA VAL A 79 -5.76 -5.72 -6.82
C VAL A 79 -7.22 -5.37 -6.62
N TYR A 80 -8.05 -5.71 -7.60
CA TYR A 80 -9.50 -5.62 -7.50
C TYR A 80 -10.09 -7.00 -7.70
N ILE A 81 -11.04 -7.37 -6.86
CA ILE A 81 -11.80 -8.61 -6.93
C ILE A 81 -13.27 -8.25 -7.05
N GLU A 82 -13.97 -8.81 -8.03
CA GLU A 82 -15.37 -8.51 -8.34
C GLU A 82 -15.67 -6.99 -8.41
N GLY A 83 -14.74 -6.26 -9.04
CA GLY A 83 -14.82 -4.81 -9.24
C GLY A 83 -14.51 -3.96 -8.01
N ARG A 84 -14.05 -4.54 -6.89
CA ARG A 84 -13.75 -3.82 -5.64
C ARG A 84 -12.27 -3.91 -5.30
N LEU A 85 -11.69 -2.80 -4.85
CA LEU A 85 -10.30 -2.78 -4.38
C LEU A 85 -10.17 -3.75 -3.19
N SER A 86 -9.21 -4.67 -3.27
CA SER A 86 -9.04 -5.74 -2.30
C SER A 86 -7.58 -5.85 -1.90
N ALA A 87 -7.23 -5.25 -0.75
CA ALA A 87 -5.90 -5.34 -0.18
C ALA A 87 -5.56 -6.76 0.31
N GLU A 88 -6.58 -7.54 0.72
CA GLU A 88 -6.39 -8.90 1.24
C GLU A 88 -5.86 -9.89 0.19
N HIS A 89 -6.07 -9.60 -1.10
CA HIS A 89 -5.62 -10.42 -2.24
C HIS A 89 -4.25 -10.01 -2.78
N ILE A 90 -3.64 -8.94 -2.25
CA ILE A 90 -2.27 -8.55 -2.62
C ILE A 90 -1.28 -9.63 -2.20
N ASP A 91 -1.32 -10.03 -0.92
CA ASP A 91 -0.40 -11.04 -0.38
C ASP A 91 -0.56 -12.41 -1.06
N PRO A 92 -1.77 -12.97 -1.24
CA PRO A 92 -1.97 -14.20 -2.01
C PRO A 92 -1.35 -14.17 -3.41
N ILE A 93 -1.53 -13.07 -4.16
CA ILE A 93 -1.00 -12.95 -5.52
C ILE A 93 0.53 -12.82 -5.51
N LEU A 94 1.12 -12.11 -4.55
CA LEU A 94 2.58 -11.96 -4.49
C LEU A 94 3.31 -13.18 -3.94
N TYR A 95 2.75 -13.82 -2.92
CA TYR A 95 3.49 -14.78 -2.10
C TYR A 95 3.09 -16.23 -2.34
N THR A 96 2.04 -16.50 -3.13
CA THR A 96 1.74 -17.85 -3.58
C THR A 96 2.53 -18.17 -4.85
N ASP A 97 3.40 -19.17 -4.78
CA ASP A 97 4.19 -19.55 -5.94
C ASP A 97 3.34 -20.23 -7.04
N PRO A 98 3.68 -20.02 -8.32
CA PRO A 98 3.08 -20.75 -9.43
C PRO A 98 3.45 -22.24 -9.36
N HIS A 99 2.55 -23.09 -9.81
CA HIS A 99 2.83 -24.51 -10.00
C HIS A 99 3.71 -24.74 -11.24
N GLU A 100 4.35 -25.91 -11.32
CA GLU A 100 5.18 -26.27 -12.47
C GLU A 100 4.35 -26.27 -13.76
N ASN A 101 4.82 -25.54 -14.78
CA ASN A 101 4.14 -25.33 -16.07
C ASN A 101 2.75 -24.66 -15.98
N GLU A 102 2.45 -23.95 -14.89
CA GLU A 102 1.24 -23.15 -14.77
C GLU A 102 1.36 -21.89 -15.63
N THR A 103 0.31 -21.57 -16.40
CA THR A 103 0.25 -20.29 -17.13
C THR A 103 0.00 -19.15 -16.15
N PHE A 104 0.36 -17.92 -16.54
CA PHE A 104 0.18 -16.76 -15.69
C PHE A 104 -1.30 -16.52 -15.34
N GLU A 105 -2.21 -16.75 -16.31
CA GLU A 105 -3.66 -16.72 -16.10
C GLU A 105 -4.12 -17.70 -15.00
N ASN A 106 -3.73 -18.96 -15.13
CA ASN A 106 -4.15 -20.02 -14.22
C ASN A 106 -3.61 -19.76 -12.81
N TRP A 107 -2.37 -19.28 -12.71
CA TRP A 107 -1.75 -18.91 -11.45
C TRP A 107 -2.52 -17.81 -10.73
N ILE A 108 -2.79 -16.68 -11.40
CA ILE A 108 -3.55 -15.59 -10.74
C ILE A 108 -4.99 -16.03 -10.45
N SER A 109 -5.65 -16.70 -11.38
CA SER A 109 -7.02 -17.19 -11.15
C SER A 109 -7.11 -18.11 -9.92
N ARG A 110 -6.14 -19.00 -9.73
CA ARG A 110 -6.06 -19.86 -8.54
C ARG A 110 -5.81 -19.06 -7.27
N THR A 111 -4.92 -18.08 -7.29
CA THR A 111 -4.60 -17.25 -6.10
C THR A 111 -5.75 -16.33 -5.70
N THR A 112 -6.63 -15.98 -6.64
CA THR A 112 -7.86 -15.21 -6.39
C THR A 112 -9.10 -16.09 -6.19
N GLY A 113 -8.94 -17.40 -5.96
CA GLY A 113 -10.07 -18.31 -5.71
C GLY A 113 -11.04 -18.49 -6.89
N GLY A 114 -10.61 -18.14 -8.12
CA GLY A 114 -11.41 -18.19 -9.33
C GLY A 114 -12.31 -16.98 -9.56
N GLU A 115 -12.29 -15.98 -8.67
CA GLU A 115 -13.07 -14.75 -8.80
C GLU A 115 -12.57 -13.87 -9.94
N ARG A 116 -13.43 -12.97 -10.46
CA ARG A 116 -13.01 -12.00 -11.47
C ARG A 116 -12.07 -10.99 -10.85
N PHE A 117 -10.93 -10.77 -11.50
CA PHE A 117 -9.87 -9.94 -10.94
C PHE A 117 -9.36 -8.87 -11.91
N CYS A 118 -8.86 -7.77 -11.35
CA CYS A 118 -8.02 -6.77 -12.01
C CYS A 118 -6.75 -6.60 -11.18
N VAL A 119 -5.60 -6.94 -11.73
CA VAL A 119 -4.30 -6.57 -11.16
C VAL A 119 -3.75 -5.42 -11.99
N ILE A 120 -3.44 -4.32 -11.32
CA ILE A 120 -2.83 -3.15 -11.92
C ILE A 120 -1.45 -2.97 -11.32
N VAL A 121 -0.43 -2.99 -12.16
CA VAL A 121 0.95 -2.72 -11.78
C VAL A 121 1.38 -1.42 -12.45
N ASN A 122 1.59 -0.37 -11.68
CA ASN A 122 2.12 0.89 -12.16
C ASN A 122 3.65 0.87 -12.13
N ASP A 123 4.26 1.70 -12.97
CA ASP A 123 5.69 1.89 -13.11
C ASP A 123 6.44 0.55 -13.31
N THR A 124 5.94 -0.30 -14.22
CA THR A 124 6.48 -1.66 -14.41
C THR A 124 7.94 -1.68 -14.87
N GLU A 125 8.42 -0.58 -15.45
CA GLU A 125 9.82 -0.37 -15.80
C GLU A 125 10.75 -0.34 -14.59
N ARG A 126 10.22 -0.10 -13.37
CA ARG A 126 11.00 -0.15 -12.13
C ARG A 126 11.28 -1.57 -11.67
N TRP A 127 10.41 -2.49 -12.04
CA TRP A 127 10.40 -3.86 -11.56
C TRP A 127 10.89 -4.87 -12.60
N SER A 128 11.24 -4.40 -13.81
CA SER A 128 11.73 -5.26 -14.89
C SER A 128 12.69 -4.51 -15.80
N ASP A 129 13.97 -4.89 -15.73
CA ASP A 129 15.00 -4.41 -16.65
C ASP A 129 14.64 -4.69 -18.11
N TYR A 130 13.98 -5.83 -18.37
CA TYR A 130 13.52 -6.18 -19.70
C TYR A 130 12.49 -5.16 -20.21
N ILE A 131 11.44 -4.88 -19.44
CA ILE A 131 10.41 -3.90 -19.82
C ILE A 131 11.03 -2.52 -20.00
N SER A 132 11.89 -2.11 -19.06
CA SER A 132 12.60 -0.83 -19.11
C SER A 132 13.41 -0.68 -20.41
N GLN A 133 14.24 -1.68 -20.75
CA GLN A 133 15.06 -1.65 -21.96
C GLN A 133 14.21 -1.73 -23.24
N ALA A 134 13.17 -2.57 -23.26
CA ALA A 134 12.28 -2.72 -24.40
C ALA A 134 11.54 -1.42 -24.70
N VAL A 135 10.90 -0.81 -23.70
CA VAL A 135 10.13 0.42 -23.85
C VAL A 135 11.04 1.60 -24.21
N SER A 136 12.16 1.77 -23.49
CA SER A 136 13.18 2.79 -23.79
C SER A 136 13.64 2.73 -25.25
N SER A 137 13.88 1.52 -25.74
CA SER A 137 14.31 1.24 -27.11
C SER A 137 13.24 1.56 -28.15
N ILE A 138 12.01 1.09 -27.92
CA ILE A 138 10.90 1.24 -28.85
C ILE A 138 10.47 2.70 -28.96
N PHE A 139 10.42 3.42 -27.83
CA PHE A 139 9.91 4.80 -27.74
C PHE A 139 10.97 5.88 -27.98
N ALA A 140 12.25 5.53 -28.11
CA ALA A 140 13.31 6.50 -28.42
C ALA A 140 13.02 7.39 -29.66
N PRO A 141 12.50 6.88 -30.79
CA PRO A 141 12.13 7.73 -31.94
C PRO A 141 11.00 8.71 -31.61
N LEU A 142 10.01 8.28 -30.82
CA LEU A 142 8.89 9.12 -30.44
C LEU A 142 9.34 10.29 -29.55
N ARG A 143 10.25 10.03 -28.60
CA ARG A 143 10.84 11.09 -27.76
C ARG A 143 11.59 12.14 -28.57
N LYS A 144 12.28 11.73 -29.65
CA LYS A 144 12.93 12.68 -30.57
C LYS A 144 11.92 13.59 -31.29
N ILE A 145 10.76 13.05 -31.64
CA ILE A 145 9.68 13.81 -32.26
C ILE A 145 9.12 14.83 -31.26
N LEU A 146 8.78 14.39 -30.05
CA LEU A 146 8.08 15.21 -29.06
C LEU A 146 8.98 16.18 -28.29
N GLY A 147 10.29 15.93 -28.28
CA GLY A 147 11.28 16.68 -27.52
C GLY A 147 11.76 15.86 -26.33
N GLU A 148 13.02 15.42 -26.38
CA GLU A 148 13.59 14.48 -25.39
C GLU A 148 13.58 15.03 -23.96
N ARG A 149 13.68 16.35 -23.82
CA ARG A 149 13.69 17.07 -22.54
C ARG A 149 12.32 17.10 -21.86
N ASN A 150 11.26 17.20 -22.64
CA ASN A 150 9.89 17.44 -22.17
C ASN A 150 9.04 16.17 -22.19
N THR A 151 9.57 15.07 -22.72
CA THR A 151 8.82 13.82 -22.88
C THR A 151 9.28 12.78 -21.87
N LEU A 152 8.37 12.43 -20.96
CA LEU A 152 8.50 11.35 -19.98
C LEU A 152 7.72 10.12 -20.46
N ILE A 153 8.26 8.94 -20.17
CA ILE A 153 7.62 7.66 -20.48
C ILE A 153 7.41 6.89 -19.19
N GLY A 154 6.20 6.37 -18.98
CA GLY A 154 5.86 5.48 -17.87
C GLY A 154 5.15 4.22 -18.38
N THR A 155 5.17 3.15 -17.61
CA THR A 155 4.55 1.88 -18.00
C THR A 155 3.57 1.38 -16.95
N CYS A 156 2.43 0.83 -17.38
CA CYS A 156 1.41 0.28 -16.49
C CYS A 156 0.82 -0.99 -17.11
N LEU A 157 0.70 -2.06 -16.31
CA LEU A 157 0.03 -3.29 -16.70
C LEU A 157 -1.37 -3.35 -16.11
N PHE A 158 -2.32 -3.80 -16.94
CA PHE A 158 -3.68 -4.15 -16.55
C PHE A 158 -3.91 -5.62 -16.89
N ILE A 159 -4.08 -6.46 -15.88
CA ILE A 159 -4.16 -7.91 -16.01
C ILE A 159 -5.47 -8.42 -15.43
N GLY A 160 -6.20 -9.25 -16.16
CA GLY A 160 -7.32 -10.02 -15.63
C GLY A 160 -8.58 -10.01 -16.49
N ASN A 161 -9.70 -10.43 -15.89
CA ASN A 161 -11.02 -10.62 -16.51
C ASN A 161 -12.10 -9.75 -15.84
N TYR A 162 -11.72 -8.54 -15.44
CA TYR A 162 -12.49 -7.63 -14.57
C TYR A 162 -13.71 -6.95 -15.19
N GLY A 163 -13.95 -7.12 -16.49
CA GLY A 163 -15.00 -6.40 -17.20
C GLY A 163 -14.63 -4.93 -17.30
N TYR A 164 -15.53 -4.04 -16.92
CA TYR A 164 -15.23 -2.61 -16.91
C TYR A 164 -14.15 -2.27 -15.89
N THR A 165 -13.23 -1.37 -16.24
CA THR A 165 -12.20 -0.88 -15.32
C THR A 165 -12.84 -0.37 -14.02
N PRO A 166 -12.38 -0.84 -12.84
CA PRO A 166 -13.17 -0.79 -11.60
C PRO A 166 -13.37 0.61 -11.01
N PHE A 167 -12.62 1.61 -11.48
CA PHE A 167 -12.78 3.02 -11.09
C PHE A 167 -13.71 3.83 -12.02
N GLY A 168 -14.33 3.17 -13.02
CA GLY A 168 -15.34 3.73 -13.90
C GLY A 168 -14.77 4.59 -15.02
N VAL A 169 -15.64 5.30 -15.74
CA VAL A 169 -15.25 6.27 -16.77
C VAL A 169 -14.50 7.42 -16.12
N HIS A 170 -13.29 7.69 -16.62
CA HIS A 170 -12.38 8.70 -16.06
C HIS A 170 -11.59 9.39 -17.17
N LEU A 171 -10.89 10.45 -16.80
CA LEU A 171 -10.01 11.23 -17.64
C LEU A 171 -8.59 11.09 -17.09
N ASP A 172 -7.62 10.85 -17.96
CA ASP A 172 -6.21 10.95 -17.59
C ASP A 172 -5.76 12.41 -17.47
N ASP A 173 -4.55 12.63 -16.97
CA ASP A 173 -4.01 13.99 -16.88
C ASP A 173 -3.85 14.60 -18.29
N PRO A 174 -4.05 15.93 -18.44
CA PRO A 174 -4.09 16.58 -19.74
C PRO A 174 -2.76 16.53 -20.52
N TYR A 175 -1.64 16.21 -19.86
CA TYR A 175 -0.32 16.14 -20.48
C TYR A 175 0.02 14.73 -20.99
N SER A 176 -0.81 13.74 -20.65
CA SER A 176 -0.55 12.33 -20.92
C SER A 176 -1.45 11.78 -22.00
N SER A 177 -0.81 11.04 -22.91
CA SER A 177 -1.46 10.12 -23.84
C SER A 177 -1.00 8.70 -23.49
N VAL A 178 -1.76 7.69 -23.88
CA VAL A 178 -1.39 6.29 -23.63
C VAL A 178 -1.31 5.54 -24.95
N VAL A 179 -0.16 4.90 -25.20
CA VAL A 179 -0.05 3.87 -26.24
C VAL A 179 -0.25 2.51 -25.57
N HIS A 180 -1.45 1.96 -25.74
CA HIS A 180 -1.84 0.68 -25.19
C HIS A 180 -1.39 -0.46 -26.10
N PHE A 181 -0.49 -1.31 -25.60
CA PHE A 181 -0.08 -2.56 -26.22
C PHE A 181 -0.98 -3.67 -25.69
N HIS A 182 -1.82 -4.24 -26.53
CA HIS A 182 -2.74 -5.30 -26.11
C HIS A 182 -2.08 -6.67 -26.29
N LEU A 183 -1.69 -7.29 -25.18
CA LEU A 183 -0.93 -8.56 -25.21
C LEU A 183 -1.86 -9.75 -25.42
N GLY A 184 -3.12 -9.63 -25.00
CA GLY A 184 -4.11 -10.70 -25.10
C GLY A 184 -4.11 -11.65 -23.89
N PRO A 185 -4.59 -12.89 -24.03
CA PRO A 185 -4.98 -13.52 -25.30
C PRO A 185 -6.32 -13.02 -25.85
N ASN A 186 -7.27 -12.61 -25.00
CA ASN A 186 -8.61 -12.18 -25.44
C ASN A 186 -8.68 -10.68 -25.72
N ALA A 187 -9.67 -10.25 -26.50
CA ALA A 187 -9.82 -8.84 -26.86
C ALA A 187 -10.31 -7.96 -25.70
N LYS A 188 -9.97 -6.66 -25.77
CA LYS A 188 -10.49 -5.60 -24.90
C LYS A 188 -11.35 -4.63 -25.71
N GLU A 189 -12.46 -4.18 -25.14
CA GLU A 189 -13.24 -3.07 -25.69
C GLU A 189 -12.82 -1.78 -24.95
N MET A 190 -12.54 -0.71 -25.69
CA MET A 190 -12.25 0.61 -25.15
C MET A 190 -13.33 1.58 -25.62
N SER A 191 -14.07 2.16 -24.68
CA SER A 191 -15.13 3.13 -24.95
C SER A 191 -14.61 4.53 -24.64
N LEU A 192 -14.66 5.44 -25.61
CA LEU A 192 -14.24 6.83 -25.47
C LEU A 192 -15.46 7.75 -25.55
N PHE A 193 -15.44 8.84 -24.79
CA PHE A 193 -16.49 9.84 -24.78
C PHE A 193 -15.91 11.22 -25.07
N ASN A 194 -16.59 11.95 -25.95
CA ASN A 194 -16.35 13.37 -26.13
C ASN A 194 -16.62 14.12 -24.82
N LYS A 195 -15.65 14.93 -24.38
CA LYS A 195 -15.71 15.69 -23.11
C LYS A 195 -17.00 16.51 -22.97
N ASP A 196 -17.34 17.29 -23.99
CA ASP A 196 -18.50 18.20 -23.93
C ASP A 196 -19.82 17.44 -23.84
N ILE A 197 -19.93 16.29 -24.51
CA ILE A 197 -21.11 15.43 -24.45
C ILE A 197 -21.18 14.75 -23.07
N PHE A 198 -20.07 14.17 -22.61
CA PHE A 198 -20.00 13.44 -21.36
C PHE A 198 -20.38 14.32 -20.16
N GLU A 199 -19.90 15.56 -20.12
CA GLU A 199 -20.21 16.49 -19.04
C GLU A 199 -21.68 16.95 -19.09
N LYS A 200 -22.28 17.11 -20.27
CA LYS A 200 -23.69 17.50 -20.43
C LYS A 200 -24.69 16.43 -19.98
N ILE A 201 -24.35 15.16 -20.10
CA ILE A 201 -25.25 14.05 -19.72
C ILE A 201 -25.07 13.62 -18.25
N GLU A 202 -24.43 14.44 -17.42
CA GLU A 202 -24.00 14.08 -16.07
C GLU A 202 -23.12 12.82 -16.05
N GLY A 203 -22.25 12.63 -17.05
CA GLY A 203 -21.48 11.39 -17.23
C GLY A 203 -20.69 10.97 -16.00
N ILE A 204 -20.16 11.92 -15.21
CA ILE A 204 -19.47 11.65 -13.94
C ILE A 204 -20.38 10.95 -12.93
N ARG A 205 -21.67 11.30 -12.88
CA ARG A 205 -22.67 10.66 -12.02
C ARG A 205 -22.94 9.23 -12.46
N TYR A 206 -22.94 8.98 -13.76
CA TYR A 206 -23.20 7.68 -14.37
C TYR A 206 -21.93 6.91 -14.72
N ARG A 207 -20.76 7.30 -14.20
CA ARG A 207 -19.46 6.75 -14.62
C ARG A 207 -19.26 5.25 -14.42
N PHE A 208 -20.15 4.61 -13.66
CA PHE A 208 -20.18 3.15 -13.45
C PHE A 208 -21.36 2.45 -14.17
N ASP A 209 -22.23 3.22 -14.82
CA ASP A 209 -23.46 2.76 -15.46
C ASP A 209 -23.31 2.80 -16.99
N MET A 210 -22.65 1.77 -17.52
CA MET A 210 -22.35 1.69 -18.95
C MET A 210 -23.58 1.46 -19.81
N GLU A 211 -24.69 0.97 -19.27
CA GLU A 211 -25.93 0.84 -20.03
C GLU A 211 -26.46 2.21 -20.46
N LYS A 212 -26.35 3.22 -19.57
CA LYS A 212 -26.74 4.61 -19.88
C LYS A 212 -25.73 5.33 -20.75
N LEU A 213 -24.45 5.02 -20.60
CA LEU A 213 -23.38 5.74 -21.28
C LEU A 213 -23.08 5.22 -22.68
N ARG A 214 -23.24 3.91 -22.93
CA ARG A 214 -22.91 3.25 -24.21
C ARG A 214 -23.42 3.96 -25.47
N PRO A 215 -24.63 4.56 -25.51
CA PRO A 215 -25.11 5.29 -26.69
C PRO A 215 -24.28 6.53 -27.08
N TYR A 216 -23.46 7.05 -26.17
CA TYR A 216 -22.65 8.26 -26.36
C TYR A 216 -21.16 7.94 -26.53
N ALA A 217 -20.80 6.66 -26.57
CA ALA A 217 -19.42 6.20 -26.62
C ALA A 217 -19.00 5.80 -28.03
N ASP A 218 -17.78 6.17 -28.42
CA ASP A 218 -17.06 5.55 -29.53
C ASP A 218 -16.35 4.29 -29.01
N ASN A 219 -16.73 3.12 -29.53
CA ASN A 219 -16.24 1.84 -29.03
C ASN A 219 -15.19 1.24 -29.99
N TRP A 220 -14.09 0.78 -29.41
CA TRP A 220 -12.95 0.22 -30.12
C TRP A 220 -12.64 -1.18 -29.61
N THR A 221 -12.56 -2.17 -30.50
CA THR A 221 -12.11 -3.52 -30.14
C THR A 221 -10.62 -3.68 -30.43
N ILE A 222 -9.86 -3.95 -29.39
CA ILE A 222 -8.40 -4.08 -29.40
C ILE A 222 -8.07 -5.57 -29.20
N GLU A 223 -7.38 -6.16 -30.17
CA GLU A 223 -7.03 -7.60 -30.21
C GLU A 223 -5.55 -7.80 -29.89
N ALA A 224 -5.16 -9.06 -29.62
CA ALA A 224 -3.77 -9.40 -29.28
C ALA A 224 -2.81 -8.98 -30.41
N GLY A 225 -1.77 -8.21 -30.05
CA GLY A 225 -0.81 -7.65 -31.00
C GLY A 225 -1.20 -6.29 -31.57
N ASP A 226 -2.36 -5.74 -31.22
CA ASP A 226 -2.77 -4.38 -31.61
C ASP A 226 -2.16 -3.32 -30.69
N MET A 227 -1.87 -2.14 -31.25
CA MET A 227 -1.62 -0.93 -30.47
C MET A 227 -2.81 0.02 -30.57
N PHE A 228 -3.25 0.57 -29.44
CA PHE A 228 -4.29 1.59 -29.39
C PHE A 228 -3.73 2.87 -28.76
N ILE A 229 -3.80 3.98 -29.49
CA ILE A 229 -3.45 5.31 -28.99
C ILE A 229 -4.71 5.90 -28.36
N LEU A 230 -4.70 5.97 -27.03
CA LEU A 230 -5.65 6.70 -26.22
C LEU A 230 -5.17 8.16 -26.09
N PRO A 231 -5.85 9.12 -26.72
CA PRO A 231 -5.46 10.52 -26.68
C PRO A 231 -5.75 11.16 -25.32
N PRO A 232 -5.08 12.28 -24.99
CA PRO A 232 -5.46 13.09 -23.84
C PRO A 232 -6.89 13.62 -24.02
N HIS A 233 -7.47 14.09 -22.91
CA HIS A 233 -8.77 14.78 -22.88
C HIS A 233 -9.99 13.95 -23.30
N HIS A 234 -9.86 12.63 -23.45
CA HIS A 234 -10.99 11.74 -23.68
C HIS A 234 -11.35 10.98 -22.40
N TYR A 235 -12.61 11.15 -21.98
CA TYR A 235 -13.17 10.26 -20.97
C TYR A 235 -13.20 8.86 -21.55
N HIS A 236 -12.79 7.87 -20.78
CA HIS A 236 -12.70 6.51 -21.30
C HIS A 236 -12.91 5.45 -20.23
N ILE A 237 -13.22 4.25 -20.68
CA ILE A 237 -13.34 3.05 -19.85
C ILE A 237 -13.01 1.82 -20.69
N GLY A 238 -12.24 0.91 -20.11
CA GLY A 238 -11.90 -0.35 -20.75
C GLY A 238 -12.79 -1.48 -20.23
N ASN A 239 -13.27 -2.35 -21.11
CA ASN A 239 -14.01 -3.57 -20.79
C ASN A 239 -13.21 -4.82 -21.19
N THR A 240 -12.93 -5.69 -20.22
CA THR A 240 -12.15 -6.92 -20.37
C THR A 240 -12.92 -8.09 -19.75
N PRO A 241 -13.92 -8.64 -20.47
CA PRO A 241 -14.81 -9.68 -19.92
C PRO A 241 -14.13 -11.03 -19.72
N GLN A 242 -13.13 -11.35 -20.56
CA GLN A 242 -12.30 -12.54 -20.48
C GLN A 242 -10.89 -12.14 -20.08
N TYR A 243 -10.08 -13.10 -19.62
CA TYR A 243 -8.71 -12.83 -19.22
C TYR A 243 -7.91 -12.20 -20.35
N SER A 244 -7.27 -11.07 -20.05
CA SER A 244 -6.34 -10.42 -20.94
C SER A 244 -5.33 -9.60 -20.15
N VAL A 245 -4.18 -9.38 -20.76
CA VAL A 245 -3.17 -8.42 -20.33
C VAL A 245 -3.07 -7.29 -21.34
N GLY A 246 -3.06 -6.06 -20.85
CA GLY A 246 -2.76 -4.88 -21.63
C GLY A 246 -1.70 -4.03 -20.93
N MET A 247 -0.73 -3.55 -21.69
CA MET A 247 0.33 -2.67 -21.19
C MET A 247 0.11 -1.26 -21.74
N GLY A 248 -0.26 -0.33 -20.86
CA GLY A 248 -0.32 1.09 -21.18
C GLY A 248 1.06 1.71 -21.08
N ILE A 249 1.55 2.30 -22.17
CA ILE A 249 2.74 3.16 -22.15
C ILE A 249 2.27 4.60 -22.10
N VAL A 250 2.43 5.23 -20.96
CA VAL A 250 2.09 6.65 -20.74
C VAL A 250 3.18 7.50 -21.40
N VAL A 251 2.78 8.32 -22.35
CA VAL A 251 3.63 9.33 -23.00
C VAL A 251 3.18 10.69 -22.48
N ASN A 252 3.95 11.23 -21.54
CA ASN A 252 3.67 12.52 -20.92
C ASN A 252 4.57 13.60 -21.55
N ARG A 253 3.95 14.69 -22.03
CA ARG A 253 4.64 15.85 -22.59
C ARG A 253 4.43 17.07 -21.70
N GLU A 254 5.46 17.43 -20.95
CA GLU A 254 5.43 18.55 -20.00
C GLU A 254 5.68 19.91 -20.67
N THR A 255 5.04 20.97 -20.15
CA THR A 255 5.40 22.36 -20.49
C THR A 255 6.71 22.75 -19.80
N GLU A 256 7.43 23.77 -20.31
CA GLU A 256 8.65 24.25 -19.65
C GLU A 256 8.38 24.67 -18.20
N ASP A 257 7.34 25.45 -17.95
CA ASP A 257 7.00 25.92 -16.59
C ASP A 257 6.75 24.74 -15.63
N ARG A 258 6.04 23.71 -16.08
CA ARG A 258 5.74 22.54 -15.23
C ARG A 258 6.98 21.69 -15.00
N LEU A 259 7.80 21.53 -16.03
CA LEU A 259 9.10 20.85 -15.95
C LEU A 259 10.05 21.56 -14.97
N GLU A 260 10.13 22.89 -15.03
CA GLU A 260 10.93 23.70 -14.09
C GLU A 260 10.44 23.54 -12.65
N ASN A 261 9.13 23.60 -12.44
CA ASN A 261 8.54 23.36 -11.12
C ASN A 261 8.81 21.94 -10.60
N MET A 262 8.75 20.93 -11.48
CA MET A 262 9.10 19.55 -11.13
C MET A 262 10.58 19.43 -10.76
N ILE A 263 11.49 20.06 -11.51
CA ILE A 263 12.93 20.07 -11.22
C ILE A 263 13.20 20.69 -9.86
N ILE A 264 12.65 21.89 -9.60
CA ILE A 264 12.84 22.58 -8.31
C ILE A 264 12.30 21.71 -7.17
N LYS A 265 11.06 21.22 -7.30
CA LYS A 265 10.41 20.40 -6.26
C LYS A 265 11.21 19.12 -5.99
N ASN A 266 11.63 18.40 -7.03
CA ASN A 266 12.39 17.16 -6.89
C ASN A 266 13.78 17.41 -6.31
N SER A 267 14.46 18.48 -6.74
CA SER A 267 15.80 18.83 -6.26
C SER A 267 15.78 19.21 -4.79
N ILE A 268 14.81 20.04 -4.38
CA ILE A 268 14.60 20.40 -2.96
C ILE A 268 14.24 19.16 -2.15
N THR A 269 13.28 18.36 -2.62
CA THR A 269 12.84 17.14 -1.92
C THR A 269 13.99 16.16 -1.75
N GLN A 270 14.81 15.94 -2.79
CA GLN A 270 15.96 15.05 -2.71
C GLN A 270 17.01 15.56 -1.72
N LEU A 271 17.29 16.87 -1.70
CA LEU A 271 18.28 17.43 -0.78
C LEU A 271 17.81 17.40 0.67
N ILE A 272 16.55 17.74 0.93
CA ILE A 272 15.95 17.68 2.27
C ILE A 272 15.85 16.24 2.78
N ALA A 273 15.67 15.26 1.87
CA ALA A 273 15.74 13.85 2.23
C ALA A 273 17.17 13.39 2.62
N GLU A 274 18.21 14.12 2.22
CA GLU A 274 19.60 13.75 2.49
C GLU A 274 20.19 14.53 3.68
N LYS A 275 19.75 15.77 3.94
CA LYS A 275 20.28 16.68 4.97
C LYS A 275 19.20 17.66 5.45
N SER A 276 19.30 18.15 6.68
CA SER A 276 18.45 19.27 7.13
C SER A 276 18.69 20.53 6.30
N ILE A 277 17.68 21.41 6.22
CA ILE A 277 17.78 22.68 5.50
C ILE A 277 18.97 23.51 6.01
N ASP A 278 19.18 23.56 7.33
CA ASP A 278 20.29 24.33 7.92
C ASP A 278 21.66 23.79 7.49
N ASN A 279 21.81 22.46 7.39
CA ASN A 279 23.06 21.85 6.92
C ASN A 279 23.29 22.10 5.42
N LEU A 280 22.22 22.11 4.62
CA LEU A 280 22.31 22.46 3.21
C LEU A 280 22.72 23.92 3.01
N ILE A 281 22.19 24.83 3.83
CA ILE A 281 22.57 26.24 3.83
C ILE A 281 24.03 26.40 4.23
N ALA A 282 24.47 25.76 5.32
CA ALA A 282 25.85 25.83 5.78
C ALA A 282 26.85 25.31 4.74
N GLU A 283 26.53 24.21 4.05
CA GLU A 283 27.38 23.68 2.97
C GLU A 283 27.40 24.58 1.73
N ALA A 284 26.26 25.17 1.38
CA ALA A 284 26.19 26.11 0.28
C ALA A 284 27.01 27.37 0.57
N GLU A 285 26.96 27.87 1.82
CA GLU A 285 27.77 28.99 2.30
C GLU A 285 29.27 28.64 2.32
N GLU A 286 29.64 27.46 2.84
CA GLU A 286 31.04 26.99 2.87
C GLU A 286 31.62 26.86 1.46
N LYS A 287 30.84 26.29 0.52
CA LYS A 287 31.27 26.08 -0.86
C LYS A 287 31.04 27.31 -1.74
N ASN A 288 30.51 28.40 -1.19
CA ASN A 288 30.17 29.64 -1.89
C ASN A 288 29.29 29.40 -3.13
N ILE A 289 28.35 28.45 -3.03
CA ILE A 289 27.41 28.08 -4.09
C ILE A 289 26.27 29.09 -4.09
N SER A 290 26.10 29.84 -5.18
CA SER A 290 24.95 30.73 -5.32
C SER A 290 23.67 29.92 -5.61
N LEU A 291 22.50 30.48 -5.28
CA LEU A 291 21.22 29.91 -5.69
C LEU A 291 21.15 29.68 -7.22
N SER A 292 21.78 30.56 -8.00
CA SER A 292 21.78 30.45 -9.45
C SER A 292 22.65 29.30 -9.97
N ASP A 293 23.75 28.98 -9.28
CA ASP A 293 24.60 27.83 -9.63
C ASP A 293 23.91 26.53 -9.22
N TRP A 294 23.33 26.50 -8.02
CA TRP A 294 22.56 25.37 -7.53
C TRP A 294 21.39 25.00 -8.46
N LEU A 295 20.64 26.00 -8.95
CA LEU A 295 19.55 25.79 -9.90
C LEU A 295 20.05 25.24 -11.24
N ARG A 296 21.21 25.71 -11.74
CA ARG A 296 21.81 25.17 -12.97
C ARG A 296 22.26 23.73 -12.79
N ASP A 297 22.97 23.43 -11.72
CA ASP A 297 23.47 22.09 -11.44
C ASP A 297 22.33 21.09 -11.26
N SER A 298 21.28 21.48 -10.52
CA SER A 298 20.07 20.67 -10.32
C SER A 298 19.36 20.37 -11.63
N ARG A 299 19.20 21.40 -12.48
CA ARG A 299 18.62 21.27 -13.82
C ARG A 299 19.44 20.35 -14.71
N ASP A 300 20.76 20.56 -14.78
CA ASP A 300 21.65 19.82 -15.67
C ASP A 300 21.78 18.35 -15.23
N SER A 301 21.81 18.09 -13.92
CA SER A 301 21.76 16.74 -13.34
C SER A 301 20.45 16.01 -13.67
N TYR A 302 19.32 16.70 -13.55
CA TYR A 302 18.01 16.14 -13.91
C TYR A 302 17.96 15.76 -15.40
N PHE A 303 18.37 16.64 -16.30
CA PHE A 303 18.34 16.36 -17.74
C PHE A 303 19.35 15.31 -18.18
N THR A 304 20.53 15.25 -17.56
CA THR A 304 21.49 14.18 -17.79
C THR A 304 20.87 12.83 -17.44
N THR A 305 20.27 12.73 -16.24
CA THR A 305 19.59 11.50 -15.79
C THR A 305 18.44 11.11 -16.72
N LEU A 306 17.63 12.09 -17.16
CA LEU A 306 16.51 11.84 -18.05
C LEU A 306 16.96 11.35 -19.43
N HIS A 307 18.04 11.93 -19.95
CA HIS A 307 18.62 11.52 -21.23
C HIS A 307 19.21 10.11 -21.15
N GLU A 308 20.01 9.81 -20.12
CA GLU A 308 20.57 8.47 -19.87
C GLU A 308 19.49 7.38 -19.76
N LYS A 309 18.33 7.70 -19.17
CA LYS A 309 17.21 6.79 -19.00
C LYS A 309 16.20 6.80 -20.14
N ASN A 310 16.49 7.53 -21.22
CA ASN A 310 15.60 7.72 -22.35
C ASN A 310 14.15 8.10 -21.96
N GLY A 311 13.99 9.02 -21.00
CA GLY A 311 12.68 9.54 -20.62
C GLY A 311 11.95 8.73 -19.54
N LEU A 312 12.48 7.58 -19.13
CA LEU A 312 11.92 6.81 -18.02
C LEU A 312 12.24 7.50 -16.68
N PRO A 313 11.33 7.49 -15.69
CA PRO A 313 11.59 8.04 -14.37
C PRO A 313 12.81 7.39 -13.71
N LYS A 314 13.41 8.08 -12.72
CA LYS A 314 14.57 7.54 -11.98
C LYS A 314 14.13 6.25 -11.28
N ALA A 315 14.49 5.09 -11.85
CA ALA A 315 14.53 3.83 -11.10
C ALA A 315 15.26 4.12 -9.78
N ARG A 316 14.57 3.95 -8.64
CA ARG A 316 15.26 3.80 -7.36
C ARG A 316 16.23 2.65 -7.58
N LYS A 317 17.52 2.85 -7.29
CA LYS A 317 18.60 1.91 -7.64
C LYS A 317 18.20 0.48 -7.28
N CYS A 318 17.78 -0.34 -8.25
CA CYS A 318 17.89 -1.79 -8.15
C CYS A 318 19.40 -2.06 -8.14
N LYS A 319 19.92 -2.55 -7.00
CA LYS A 319 21.28 -3.07 -6.96
C LYS A 319 21.26 -4.37 -7.78
N PRO A 320 22.20 -4.59 -8.71
CA PRO A 320 22.34 -5.88 -9.34
C PRO A 320 22.72 -6.90 -8.26
N LEU A 321 21.83 -7.85 -7.98
CA LEU A 321 22.14 -9.00 -7.14
C LEU A 321 22.99 -9.96 -7.97
N HIS A 322 24.30 -9.93 -7.73
CA HIS A 322 25.14 -11.07 -8.04
C HIS A 322 24.65 -12.27 -7.22
N PHE A 323 24.23 -13.32 -7.90
CA PHE A 323 24.03 -14.62 -7.31
C PHE A 323 25.40 -15.27 -7.11
N ASP A 324 25.81 -15.42 -5.86
CA ASP A 324 26.69 -16.52 -5.49
C ASP A 324 25.88 -17.48 -4.62
N GLU A 325 25.86 -18.74 -5.05
CA GLU A 325 25.35 -19.85 -4.29
C GLU A 325 26.38 -20.30 -3.25
N GLN A 326 25.87 -20.62 -2.05
CA GLN A 326 26.49 -21.40 -0.98
C GLN A 326 27.66 -20.75 -0.20
N SER A 327 27.37 -20.33 1.03
CA SER A 327 27.74 -21.11 2.21
C SER A 327 27.14 -20.46 3.47
N THR A 328 27.15 -21.20 4.58
CA THR A 328 26.83 -20.79 5.96
C THR A 328 27.10 -19.31 6.27
N GLU A 329 26.11 -18.44 6.07
CA GLU A 329 26.31 -16.99 6.15
C GLU A 329 25.87 -16.43 7.51
N GLU A 330 26.76 -15.65 8.13
CA GLU A 330 26.43 -14.73 9.21
C GLU A 330 25.32 -13.78 8.77
N ILE A 331 24.36 -13.49 9.66
CA ILE A 331 23.25 -12.57 9.37
C ILE A 331 23.76 -11.15 9.58
N LEU A 332 24.23 -10.49 8.52
CA LEU A 332 24.85 -9.17 8.60
C LEU A 332 23.96 -8.05 8.05
N LYS A 333 22.92 -8.40 7.29
CA LYS A 333 22.00 -7.45 6.65
C LYS A 333 20.56 -7.72 7.04
N LEU A 334 19.74 -6.68 7.06
CA LEU A 334 18.31 -6.82 7.41
C LEU A 334 17.58 -7.76 6.43
N GLU A 335 17.82 -7.62 5.13
CA GLU A 335 17.22 -8.48 4.09
C GLU A 335 17.56 -9.98 4.29
N GLN A 336 18.77 -10.29 4.79
CA GLN A 336 19.16 -11.66 5.11
C GLN A 336 18.33 -12.19 6.29
N LEU A 337 18.18 -11.37 7.34
CA LEU A 337 17.36 -11.71 8.50
C LEU A 337 15.90 -11.94 8.08
N GLU A 338 15.31 -11.02 7.31
CA GLU A 338 13.95 -11.11 6.80
C GLU A 338 13.71 -12.39 6.00
N LYS A 339 14.63 -12.74 5.10
CA LYS A 339 14.54 -13.95 4.28
C LYS A 339 14.62 -15.22 5.11
N ILE A 340 15.52 -15.27 6.10
CA ILE A 340 15.66 -16.43 6.99
C ILE A 340 14.41 -16.57 7.87
N ILE A 341 13.88 -15.46 8.39
CA ILE A 341 12.67 -15.45 9.21
C ILE A 341 11.46 -15.89 8.40
N SER A 342 11.26 -15.34 7.21
CA SER A 342 10.14 -15.72 6.33
C SER A 342 10.17 -17.22 6.04
N LYS A 343 11.33 -17.76 5.63
CA LYS A 343 11.51 -19.19 5.38
C LYS A 343 11.29 -20.05 6.64
N THR A 344 11.73 -19.58 7.81
CA THR A 344 11.55 -20.29 9.07
C THR A 344 10.09 -20.36 9.45
N MET A 345 9.36 -19.24 9.36
CA MET A 345 7.92 -19.21 9.62
C MET A 345 7.15 -20.06 8.63
N GLU A 346 7.45 -19.99 7.33
CA GLU A 346 6.81 -20.81 6.29
C GLU A 346 6.96 -22.31 6.57
N SER A 347 8.17 -22.76 6.91
CA SER A 347 8.42 -24.17 7.25
C SER A 347 7.73 -24.64 8.53
N HIS A 348 7.27 -23.71 9.38
CA HIS A 348 6.54 -23.98 10.63
C HIS A 348 5.08 -23.49 10.59
N GLY A 349 4.47 -23.34 9.40
CA GLY A 349 3.05 -23.01 9.26
C GLY A 349 2.66 -21.61 9.73
N GLY A 350 3.60 -20.66 9.71
CA GLY A 350 3.40 -19.28 10.15
C GLY A 350 3.52 -19.06 11.66
N ASP A 351 4.02 -20.04 12.41
CA ASP A 351 4.20 -19.93 13.86
C ASP A 351 5.28 -18.89 14.18
N PHE A 352 4.90 -17.85 14.92
CA PHE A 352 5.82 -16.81 15.38
C PHE A 352 6.92 -17.37 16.28
N TRP A 353 6.64 -18.37 17.13
CA TRP A 353 7.63 -18.87 18.08
C TRP A 353 8.83 -19.57 17.42
N SER A 354 8.64 -20.08 16.21
CA SER A 354 9.71 -20.67 15.37
C SER A 354 10.87 -19.69 15.09
N VAL A 355 10.61 -18.38 15.04
CA VAL A 355 11.66 -17.38 14.74
C VAL A 355 12.68 -17.25 15.87
N GLY A 356 12.34 -17.75 17.06
CA GLY A 356 13.24 -17.72 18.22
C GLY A 356 14.57 -18.43 17.96
N GLU A 357 14.60 -19.46 17.12
CA GLU A 357 15.85 -20.14 16.74
C GLU A 357 16.78 -19.28 15.90
N VAL A 358 16.21 -18.40 15.07
CA VAL A 358 16.94 -17.46 14.23
C VAL A 358 17.45 -16.30 15.09
N LEU A 359 16.58 -15.71 15.90
CA LEU A 359 16.92 -14.57 16.77
C LEU A 359 17.98 -14.96 17.81
N ASN A 360 17.95 -16.19 18.33
CA ASN A 360 18.94 -16.66 19.29
C ASN A 360 20.36 -16.83 18.68
N LYS A 361 20.48 -16.82 17.35
CA LYS A 361 21.77 -16.88 16.65
C LYS A 361 22.36 -15.49 16.37
N LEU A 362 21.58 -14.42 16.57
CA LEU A 362 22.07 -13.06 16.38
C LEU A 362 23.06 -12.70 17.49
N SER A 363 24.33 -12.54 17.12
CA SER A 363 25.31 -11.92 17.98
C SER A 363 25.12 -10.41 18.01
N ARG A 364 25.72 -9.75 19.00
CA ARG A 364 25.78 -8.29 19.06
C ARG A 364 26.36 -7.68 17.79
N ASP A 365 27.41 -8.29 17.23
CA ASP A 365 28.04 -7.80 16.01
C ASP A 365 27.10 -7.95 14.80
N ASN A 366 26.33 -9.05 14.73
CA ASN A 366 25.29 -9.20 13.71
C ASN A 366 24.22 -8.10 13.81
N ILE A 367 23.78 -7.78 15.03
CA ILE A 367 22.79 -6.71 15.25
C ILE A 367 23.38 -5.35 14.84
N ILE A 368 24.63 -5.07 15.19
CA ILE A 368 25.31 -3.82 14.79
C ILE A 368 25.40 -3.71 13.28
N GLU A 369 25.78 -4.79 12.58
CA GLU A 369 25.87 -4.78 11.12
C GLU A 369 24.49 -4.58 10.46
N ILE A 370 23.43 -5.20 11.00
CA ILE A 370 22.05 -4.96 10.54
C ILE A 370 21.66 -3.48 10.73
N LEU A 371 22.01 -2.87 11.87
CA LEU A 371 21.75 -1.45 12.13
C LEU A 371 22.57 -0.53 11.23
N ASN A 372 23.82 -0.89 10.92
CA ASN A 372 24.66 -0.17 9.96
C ASN A 372 24.07 -0.25 8.55
N ASP A 373 23.62 -1.43 8.10
CA ASP A 373 22.96 -1.64 6.82
C ASP A 373 21.71 -0.74 6.67
N LEU A 374 20.92 -0.62 7.74
CA LEU A 374 19.76 0.29 7.80
C LEU A 374 20.13 1.77 7.64
N LEU A 375 21.20 2.20 8.31
CA LEU A 375 21.73 3.56 8.21
C LEU A 375 22.26 3.85 6.81
N GLU A 376 22.99 2.91 6.22
CA GLU A 376 23.55 3.02 4.86
C GLU A 376 22.45 3.07 3.79
N LYS A 377 21.39 2.28 3.96
CA LYS A 377 20.25 2.22 3.02
C LYS A 377 19.24 3.36 3.20
N LYS A 378 19.38 4.19 4.25
CA LYS A 378 18.46 5.29 4.61
C LYS A 378 17.01 4.84 4.77
N GLU A 379 16.77 3.60 5.20
CA GLU A 379 15.40 3.09 5.37
C GLU A 379 14.69 3.69 6.60
N ILE A 380 15.45 4.30 7.51
CA ILE A 380 14.97 4.91 8.75
C ILE A 380 14.18 6.21 8.51
N THR A 381 14.42 6.95 7.40
CA THR A 381 13.81 8.28 7.18
C THR A 381 12.54 8.29 6.32
N ASP A 382 12.31 7.25 5.50
CA ASP A 382 11.26 7.28 4.47
C ASP A 382 10.06 6.35 4.78
N LYS A 383 10.17 5.44 5.76
CA LYS A 383 9.25 4.28 5.91
C LYS A 383 8.50 4.19 7.25
N TYR A 384 8.77 5.03 8.23
CA TYR A 384 8.19 4.87 9.58
C TYR A 384 7.21 5.99 9.93
N GLU A 385 5.92 5.64 10.01
CA GLU A 385 5.00 6.36 10.88
C GLU A 385 5.56 6.27 12.31
N LEU A 386 5.97 7.39 12.88
CA LEU A 386 6.30 7.53 14.31
C LEU A 386 5.08 7.13 15.13
N LEU A 387 4.93 5.84 15.43
CA LEU A 387 4.00 5.32 16.41
C LEU A 387 4.72 5.39 17.76
N SER A 388 4.63 6.56 18.39
CA SER A 388 5.24 6.98 19.66
C SER A 388 6.72 7.41 19.61
N GLU A 389 7.08 8.44 20.39
CA GLU A 389 8.43 9.03 20.49
C GLU A 389 9.51 8.03 20.95
N ASP A 390 9.09 6.87 21.49
CA ASP A 390 9.97 5.91 22.18
C ASP A 390 10.25 4.63 21.36
N SER A 391 9.78 4.51 20.12
CA SER A 391 9.95 3.29 19.32
C SER A 391 10.21 3.56 17.84
N ILE A 392 11.15 2.80 17.28
CA ILE A 392 11.46 2.82 15.85
C ILE A 392 11.22 1.40 15.33
N TYR A 393 10.18 1.21 14.53
CA TYR A 393 10.05 -0.03 13.77
C TYR A 393 11.23 -0.12 12.79
N ILE A 394 11.76 -1.32 12.61
CA ILE A 394 12.81 -1.67 11.64
C ILE A 394 12.25 -2.58 10.54
N HIS A 395 11.22 -3.36 10.86
CA HIS A 395 10.53 -4.22 9.92
C HIS A 395 9.10 -4.45 10.37
N ARG A 396 8.18 -4.57 9.41
CA ARG A 396 6.76 -4.90 9.66
C ARG A 396 6.24 -5.81 8.56
N GLN A 397 5.84 -7.03 8.93
CA GLN A 397 5.27 -8.00 8.01
C GLN A 397 4.30 -8.93 8.75
N LYS A 398 3.00 -8.79 8.51
CA LYS A 398 1.89 -9.63 9.04
C LYS A 398 2.09 -10.21 10.46
N ASN A 399 2.80 -11.34 10.59
CA ASN A 399 3.03 -12.06 11.85
C ASN A 399 4.45 -11.92 12.44
N PHE A 400 5.32 -11.08 11.88
CA PHE A 400 6.63 -10.75 12.42
C PHE A 400 6.92 -9.26 12.21
N ASN A 401 7.19 -8.57 13.31
CA ASN A 401 7.56 -7.18 13.33
C ASN A 401 8.84 -7.06 14.16
N LEU A 402 9.75 -6.17 13.77
CA LEU A 402 10.99 -5.89 14.47
C LEU A 402 11.06 -4.40 14.78
N LEU A 403 11.38 -4.03 16.00
CA LEU A 403 11.49 -2.63 16.43
C LEU A 403 12.62 -2.43 17.46
N ILE A 404 13.10 -1.19 17.53
CA ILE A 404 13.92 -0.66 18.61
C ILE A 404 12.99 0.04 19.59
N ARG A 405 13.04 -0.34 20.87
CA ARG A 405 12.34 0.33 21.96
C ARG A 405 13.35 1.07 22.82
N PHE A 406 13.25 2.40 22.88
CA PHE A 406 14.04 3.20 23.80
C PHE A 406 13.45 3.11 25.22
N ILE A 407 14.35 3.12 26.20
CA ILE A 407 14.00 3.13 27.62
C ILE A 407 14.32 4.52 28.14
N GLY A 408 13.37 5.12 28.83
CA GLY A 408 13.52 6.47 29.34
C GLY A 408 12.37 6.88 30.24
N LYS A 409 12.55 8.01 30.91
CA LYS A 409 11.52 8.60 31.74
C LYS A 409 10.30 8.95 30.90
N THR A 410 9.14 8.44 31.29
CA THR A 410 7.86 8.83 30.68
C THR A 410 6.96 9.49 31.71
N ASN A 411 6.28 10.56 31.29
CA ASN A 411 5.19 11.18 32.06
C ASN A 411 3.85 10.45 31.87
N ASN A 412 3.87 9.29 31.20
CA ASN A 412 2.67 8.51 30.96
C ASN A 412 2.18 7.88 32.28
N GLU A 413 0.99 8.27 32.70
CA GLU A 413 0.28 7.75 33.87
C GLU A 413 -0.41 6.40 33.59
N LYS A 414 -0.31 5.89 32.36
CA LYS A 414 -0.98 4.66 31.91
C LYS A 414 0.02 3.54 31.62
N LEU A 415 -0.38 2.31 31.93
CA LEU A 415 0.27 1.06 31.53
C LEU A 415 -0.58 0.33 30.51
N TYR A 416 0.04 -0.12 29.42
CA TYR A 416 -0.63 -0.81 28.32
C TYR A 416 -0.30 -2.29 28.40
N VAL A 417 -1.31 -3.14 28.28
CA VAL A 417 -1.10 -4.58 28.17
C VAL A 417 -0.45 -4.90 26.82
N ASN A 418 0.56 -5.76 26.83
CA ASN A 418 1.18 -6.28 25.62
C ASN A 418 0.26 -7.30 24.94
N GLU A 419 -0.36 -6.94 23.83
CA GLU A 419 -1.25 -7.78 23.03
C GLU A 419 -0.52 -8.70 22.03
N PHE A 420 0.82 -8.67 22.03
CA PHE A 420 1.66 -9.40 21.08
C PHE A 420 2.46 -10.51 21.77
N ASP A 421 2.69 -11.61 21.04
CA ASP A 421 3.77 -12.53 21.42
C ASP A 421 5.09 -11.85 21.07
N THR A 422 6.05 -11.88 22.00
CA THR A 422 7.22 -11.01 21.93
C THR A 422 8.52 -11.75 22.27
N PHE A 423 9.53 -11.48 21.45
CA PHE A 423 10.95 -11.73 21.73
C PHE A 423 11.66 -10.42 22.04
N ILE A 424 12.53 -10.42 23.05
CA ILE A 424 13.30 -9.23 23.44
C ILE A 424 14.78 -9.59 23.55
N ILE A 425 15.65 -8.76 22.97
CA ILE A 425 17.10 -8.85 23.05
C ILE A 425 17.64 -7.53 23.57
N ASN A 426 18.59 -7.59 24.51
CA ASN A 426 19.40 -6.43 24.90
C ASN A 426 20.71 -6.44 24.11
N PRO A 427 20.88 -5.57 23.09
CA PRO A 427 22.12 -5.52 22.31
C PRO A 427 23.25 -4.71 22.99
N SER A 428 22.97 -4.07 24.13
CA SER A 428 23.96 -3.29 24.88
C SER A 428 24.93 -4.17 25.65
N GLN A 429 25.98 -3.57 26.21
CA GLN A 429 26.98 -4.26 27.03
C GLN A 429 26.58 -4.35 28.51
N GLU A 430 25.55 -3.60 28.93
CA GLU A 430 25.11 -3.53 30.31
C GLU A 430 23.75 -4.18 30.47
N ALA A 431 23.49 -4.76 31.64
CA ALA A 431 22.18 -5.32 31.94
C ALA A 431 21.15 -4.18 32.09
N ILE A 432 19.99 -4.36 31.47
CA ILE A 432 18.90 -3.38 31.51
C ILE A 432 17.84 -3.86 32.49
N GLN A 433 17.41 -2.99 33.40
CA GLN A 433 16.43 -3.31 34.43
C GLN A 433 15.15 -2.49 34.24
N ILE A 434 14.00 -3.17 34.18
CA ILE A 434 12.70 -2.50 34.07
C ILE A 434 11.66 -3.08 35.04
N PRO A 435 10.69 -2.28 35.53
CA PRO A 435 9.57 -2.81 36.29
C PRO A 435 8.74 -3.80 35.47
N TYR A 436 8.22 -4.81 36.15
CA TYR A 436 7.53 -5.95 35.54
C TYR A 436 6.28 -6.31 36.33
N TYR A 437 5.18 -6.50 35.61
CA TYR A 437 3.87 -6.76 36.20
C TYR A 437 3.19 -7.95 35.54
N LYS A 438 2.43 -8.70 36.34
CA LYS A 438 1.54 -9.75 35.84
C LYS A 438 0.15 -9.20 35.59
N CYS A 439 -0.39 -9.51 34.43
CA CYS A 439 -1.76 -9.25 34.03
C CYS A 439 -2.60 -10.53 34.16
N LYS A 440 -3.87 -10.39 34.53
CA LYS A 440 -4.82 -11.51 34.64
C LYS A 440 -6.03 -11.22 33.76
N ILE A 441 -5.85 -11.36 32.45
CA ILE A 441 -6.94 -11.23 31.48
C ILE A 441 -7.61 -12.59 31.32
N ASN A 442 -8.93 -12.57 31.26
CA ASN A 442 -9.71 -13.73 30.87
C ASN A 442 -9.64 -13.87 29.35
N HIS A 443 -8.98 -14.92 28.85
CA HIS A 443 -8.83 -15.15 27.41
C HIS A 443 -10.14 -15.60 26.74
N ASP A 444 -11.05 -16.22 27.48
CA ASP A 444 -12.36 -16.66 26.97
C ASP A 444 -13.36 -15.49 26.90
N ASP A 445 -13.14 -14.45 27.71
CA ASP A 445 -13.94 -13.23 27.73
C ASP A 445 -13.04 -12.00 27.98
N PRO A 446 -12.40 -11.46 26.92
CA PRO A 446 -11.45 -10.36 27.07
C PRO A 446 -12.11 -9.04 27.48
N PHE A 447 -13.44 -8.95 27.42
CA PHE A 447 -14.23 -7.78 27.81
C PHE A 447 -14.55 -7.75 29.30
N MET A 448 -14.39 -8.88 29.99
CA MET A 448 -14.49 -8.92 31.44
C MET A 448 -13.39 -8.05 32.05
N GLN A 449 -13.79 -7.10 32.90
CA GLN A 449 -12.85 -6.23 33.58
C GLN A 449 -11.84 -7.07 34.38
N PRO A 450 -10.53 -6.95 34.10
CA PRO A 450 -9.52 -7.76 34.74
C PRO A 450 -9.25 -7.30 36.19
N GLU A 451 -8.56 -8.13 36.97
CA GLU A 451 -8.07 -7.72 38.29
C GLU A 451 -6.94 -6.69 38.17
N ALA A 452 -6.66 -5.97 39.27
CA ALA A 452 -5.50 -5.08 39.37
C ALA A 452 -4.17 -5.83 39.08
N LEU A 453 -3.20 -5.11 38.50
CA LEU A 453 -1.90 -5.72 38.17
C LEU A 453 -1.16 -6.17 39.43
N THR A 454 -0.47 -7.31 39.32
CA THR A 454 0.44 -7.78 40.38
C THR A 454 1.87 -7.40 40.03
N SER A 455 2.52 -6.56 40.84
CA SER A 455 3.95 -6.27 40.65
C SER A 455 4.79 -7.52 40.89
N LEU A 456 5.65 -7.83 39.92
CA LEU A 456 6.65 -8.90 39.99
C LEU A 456 8.05 -8.36 40.30
N GLY A 457 8.17 -7.07 40.63
CA GLY A 457 9.43 -6.38 40.89
C GLY A 457 10.08 -5.89 39.60
N VAL A 458 11.37 -6.18 39.44
CA VAL A 458 12.21 -5.70 38.33
C VAL A 458 12.69 -6.89 37.52
N PHE A 459 12.53 -6.81 36.20
CA PHE A 459 13.08 -7.79 35.25
C PHE A 459 14.42 -7.29 34.71
N THR A 460 15.41 -8.19 34.64
CA THR A 460 16.76 -7.89 34.14
C THR A 460 16.98 -8.53 32.78
N PHE A 461 17.21 -7.70 31.77
CA PHE A 461 17.66 -8.12 30.44
C PHE A 461 19.19 -8.15 30.38
N GLU A 462 19.77 -9.32 30.56
CA GLU A 462 21.21 -9.54 30.34
C GLU A 462 21.64 -9.28 28.88
N PRO A 463 22.87 -8.76 28.65
CA PRO A 463 23.44 -8.55 27.32
C PRO A 463 23.35 -9.77 26.41
N ASN A 464 22.93 -9.53 25.16
CA ASN A 464 22.85 -10.49 24.06
C ASN A 464 22.09 -11.79 24.35
N ARG A 465 21.11 -11.73 25.27
CA ARG A 465 20.24 -12.85 25.60
C ARG A 465 18.83 -12.63 25.05
N LEU A 466 18.24 -13.70 24.51
CA LEU A 466 16.87 -13.72 24.00
C LEU A 466 15.88 -14.07 25.12
N TYR A 467 14.84 -13.26 25.27
CA TYR A 467 13.73 -13.46 26.21
C TYR A 467 12.41 -13.59 25.46
N ARG A 468 11.44 -14.28 26.07
CA ARG A 468 10.13 -14.60 25.48
C ARG A 468 9.01 -14.16 26.41
N PHE A 469 7.97 -13.54 25.86
CA PHE A 469 6.78 -13.12 26.59
C PHE A 469 5.53 -13.36 25.74
N ASN A 470 4.53 -14.03 26.31
CA ASN A 470 3.25 -14.27 25.65
C ASN A 470 2.38 -13.00 25.68
N ALA A 471 1.51 -12.86 24.68
CA ALA A 471 0.46 -11.83 24.69
C ALA A 471 -0.43 -11.94 25.95
N TYR A 472 -0.84 -10.79 26.48
CA TYR A 472 -1.79 -10.61 27.58
C TYR A 472 -1.37 -11.14 28.97
N GLU A 473 -0.20 -11.78 29.10
CA GLU A 473 0.23 -12.33 30.39
C GLU A 473 0.97 -11.31 31.27
N ASN A 474 1.84 -10.49 30.68
CA ASN A 474 2.75 -9.63 31.42
C ASN A 474 2.90 -8.25 30.81
N ILE A 475 3.22 -7.26 31.65
CA ILE A 475 3.49 -5.88 31.26
C ILE A 475 4.93 -5.54 31.66
N LEU A 476 5.70 -5.12 30.65
CA LEU A 476 7.07 -4.61 30.78
C LEU A 476 7.01 -3.09 30.73
N ASP A 477 7.37 -2.43 31.82
CA ASP A 477 7.28 -0.97 31.92
C ASP A 477 8.60 -0.31 31.50
N PHE A 478 8.68 0.12 30.26
CA PHE A 478 9.87 0.78 29.69
C PHE A 478 10.04 2.24 30.15
N GLY A 479 9.08 2.79 30.91
CA GLY A 479 9.02 4.20 31.29
C GLY A 479 9.80 4.57 32.56
N CYS A 480 10.92 3.92 32.85
CA CYS A 480 11.63 4.06 34.13
C CYS A 480 12.82 5.03 34.08
N ASP A 481 13.14 5.64 35.23
CA ASP A 481 14.17 6.68 35.41
C ASP A 481 15.63 6.19 35.27
N ASN A 482 15.87 4.91 34.97
CA ASN A 482 17.16 4.29 35.25
C ASN A 482 18.21 4.37 34.14
N HIS A 483 17.88 4.73 32.89
CA HIS A 483 18.87 4.65 31.80
C HIS A 483 18.59 5.62 30.63
N ASP A 484 19.00 6.89 30.77
CA ASP A 484 19.07 7.78 29.61
C ASP A 484 20.02 7.16 28.57
N SER A 485 19.49 6.81 27.38
CA SER A 485 20.20 6.20 26.22
C SER A 485 20.20 4.66 26.11
N SER A 486 19.42 3.92 26.89
CA SER A 486 19.27 2.45 26.68
C SER A 486 18.16 2.10 25.69
N PHE A 487 18.34 0.99 24.98
CA PHE A 487 17.31 0.46 24.09
C PHE A 487 17.31 -1.07 24.06
N LEU A 488 16.17 -1.63 23.66
CA LEU A 488 15.97 -3.05 23.43
C LEU A 488 15.57 -3.29 21.98
N LEU A 489 16.02 -4.42 21.43
CA LEU A 489 15.52 -4.93 20.17
C LEU A 489 14.34 -5.86 20.47
N ILE A 490 13.17 -5.54 19.94
CA ILE A 490 11.93 -6.27 20.19
C ILE A 490 11.42 -6.82 18.87
N ALA A 491 11.20 -8.13 18.81
CA ALA A 491 10.44 -8.76 17.74
C ALA A 491 9.08 -9.19 18.28
N HIS A 492 7.99 -8.91 17.56
CA HIS A 492 6.65 -9.26 18.02
C HIS A 492 5.73 -9.75 16.90
N SER A 493 4.73 -10.54 17.26
CA SER A 493 3.71 -11.05 16.35
C SER A 493 2.68 -9.99 15.94
N GLY A 494 1.68 -10.37 15.14
CA GLY A 494 0.42 -9.61 15.10
C GLY A 494 -0.31 -9.68 16.45
N ALA A 495 -1.24 -8.73 16.68
CA ALA A 495 -2.04 -8.70 17.91
C ALA A 495 -2.87 -9.98 18.07
N LYS A 496 -2.92 -10.56 19.27
CA LYS A 496 -3.63 -11.83 19.54
C LYS A 496 -5.09 -11.66 19.89
N GLY A 497 -5.55 -10.43 20.11
CA GLY A 497 -6.94 -10.12 20.40
C GLY A 497 -7.31 -8.73 19.86
N TRP A 498 -8.61 -8.46 19.80
CA TRP A 498 -9.17 -7.25 19.18
C TRP A 498 -9.24 -6.06 20.14
N ILE A 499 -9.08 -6.34 21.42
CA ILE A 499 -9.04 -5.35 22.48
C ILE A 499 -7.82 -5.55 23.37
N SER A 500 -7.41 -4.48 24.02
CA SER A 500 -6.38 -4.47 25.06
C SER A 500 -6.86 -3.61 26.23
N TRP A 501 -6.29 -3.84 27.41
CA TRP A 501 -6.62 -3.12 28.63
C TRP A 501 -5.54 -2.11 28.99
N ILE A 502 -5.98 -0.96 29.48
CA ILE A 502 -5.15 0.09 30.02
C ILE A 502 -5.32 0.12 31.54
N TYR A 503 -4.20 0.22 32.25
CA TYR A 503 -4.17 0.33 33.70
C TYR A 503 -3.61 1.69 34.12
N ASP A 504 -4.05 2.14 35.28
CA ASP A 504 -3.44 3.27 35.98
C ASP A 504 -2.07 2.85 36.52
N ARG A 505 -1.02 3.59 36.20
CA ARG A 505 0.36 3.21 36.52
C ARG A 505 0.66 3.29 38.01
N LEU A 506 -0.03 4.15 38.75
CA LEU A 506 0.19 4.34 40.19
C LEU A 506 -0.62 3.35 41.03
N SER A 507 -1.92 3.22 40.74
CA SER A 507 -2.84 2.38 41.50
C SER A 507 -2.94 0.94 40.98
N LEU A 508 -2.40 0.67 39.78
CA LEU A 508 -2.44 -0.61 39.09
C LEU A 508 -3.86 -1.13 38.80
N GLN A 509 -4.87 -0.27 38.90
CA GLN A 509 -6.26 -0.60 38.60
C GLN A 509 -6.52 -0.50 37.09
N PRO A 510 -7.34 -1.39 36.51
CA PRO A 510 -7.79 -1.23 35.12
C PRO A 510 -8.65 0.03 34.98
N ILE A 511 -8.38 0.83 33.95
CA ILE A 511 -9.10 2.08 33.64
C ILE A 511 -10.08 1.87 32.49
N GLU A 512 -9.58 1.39 31.35
CA GLU A 512 -10.35 1.37 30.10
C GLU A 512 -9.83 0.29 29.14
N THR A 513 -10.65 -0.04 28.14
CA THR A 513 -10.28 -0.89 27.00
C THR A 513 -9.97 -0.05 25.78
N ILE A 514 -9.03 -0.49 24.96
CA ILE A 514 -8.74 0.06 23.64
C ILE A 514 -8.87 -1.00 22.56
N CYS A 515 -9.22 -0.57 21.34
CA CYS A 515 -9.21 -1.43 20.16
C CYS A 515 -7.77 -1.55 19.62
N THR A 516 -7.31 -2.77 19.39
CA THR A 516 -5.99 -3.07 18.80
C THR A 516 -6.04 -3.13 17.26
N ASN A 517 -7.23 -3.00 16.67
CA ASN A 517 -7.46 -3.10 15.23
C ASN A 517 -7.86 -1.74 14.63
N LEU A 518 -6.95 -1.16 13.83
CA LEU A 518 -7.15 0.13 13.18
C LEU A 518 -8.32 0.13 12.18
N SER A 519 -8.55 -0.97 11.45
CA SER A 519 -9.65 -1.09 10.49
C SER A 519 -11.00 -1.04 11.21
N ALA A 520 -11.12 -1.70 12.37
CA ALA A 520 -12.33 -1.63 13.18
C ALA A 520 -12.60 -0.21 13.69
N SER A 521 -11.56 0.52 14.15
CA SER A 521 -11.69 1.93 14.55
C SER A 521 -12.12 2.84 13.38
N ARG A 522 -11.60 2.61 12.17
CA ARG A 522 -12.01 3.36 10.96
C ARG A 522 -13.46 3.09 10.57
N ILE A 523 -13.90 1.84 10.67
CA ILE A 523 -15.29 1.46 10.40
C ILE A 523 -16.22 2.11 11.42
N GLN A 524 -15.84 2.16 12.71
CA GLN A 524 -16.59 2.90 13.73
C GLN A 524 -16.80 4.37 13.31
N LEU A 525 -15.74 5.06 12.87
CA LEU A 525 -15.84 6.45 12.41
C LEU A 525 -16.76 6.60 11.19
N TYR A 526 -16.70 5.67 10.24
CA TYR A 526 -17.59 5.66 9.07
C TYR A 526 -19.06 5.48 9.48
N VAL A 527 -19.33 4.55 10.39
CA VAL A 527 -20.66 4.30 10.95
C VAL A 527 -21.19 5.54 11.69
N ARG A 528 -20.35 6.19 12.50
CA ARG A 528 -20.69 7.44 13.19
C ARG A 528 -21.03 8.56 12.21
N LEU A 529 -20.26 8.67 11.12
CA LEU A 529 -20.49 9.65 10.07
C LEU A 529 -21.87 9.46 9.41
N LEU A 530 -22.26 8.21 9.09
CA LEU A 530 -23.57 7.92 8.53
C LEU A 530 -24.72 8.36 9.47
N GLY A 531 -24.57 8.10 10.77
CA GLY A 531 -25.49 8.56 11.83
C GLY A 531 -25.59 10.08 11.87
N ALA A 532 -24.44 10.76 11.93
CA ALA A 532 -24.37 12.22 11.98
C ALA A 532 -24.96 12.89 10.72
N MET A 533 -24.80 12.27 9.56
CA MET A 533 -25.41 12.71 8.30
C MET A 533 -26.91 12.46 8.22
N LYS A 534 -27.49 11.68 9.15
CA LYS A 534 -28.88 11.22 9.13
C LYS A 534 -29.26 10.52 7.82
N TYR A 535 -28.34 9.72 7.28
CA TYR A 535 -28.54 9.06 5.99
C TYR A 535 -29.45 7.82 6.12
N HIS A 536 -30.75 7.98 5.86
CA HIS A 536 -31.75 6.90 5.95
C HIS A 536 -31.48 5.67 5.06
N GLY A 537 -30.72 5.82 3.97
CA GLY A 537 -30.32 4.69 3.12
C GLY A 537 -29.39 3.68 3.80
N ALA A 538 -28.81 4.02 4.97
CA ALA A 538 -27.91 3.13 5.70
C ALA A 538 -28.59 2.20 6.71
N SER A 539 -29.89 2.36 7.01
CA SER A 539 -30.56 1.61 8.10
C SER A 539 -30.37 0.09 8.00
N ALA A 540 -30.52 -0.49 6.81
CA ALA A 540 -30.33 -1.93 6.59
C ALA A 540 -28.88 -2.39 6.83
N ALA A 541 -27.90 -1.58 6.40
CA ALA A 541 -26.48 -1.88 6.60
C ALA A 541 -26.07 -1.76 8.07
N LEU A 542 -26.56 -0.73 8.77
CA LEU A 542 -26.31 -0.53 10.20
C LEU A 542 -26.93 -1.65 11.05
N THR A 543 -28.16 -2.06 10.72
CA THR A 543 -28.82 -3.19 11.39
C THR A 543 -28.01 -4.48 11.20
N LYS A 544 -27.61 -4.77 9.95
CA LYS A 544 -26.79 -5.96 9.65
C LYS A 544 -25.44 -5.94 10.39
N LEU A 545 -24.81 -4.77 10.48
CA LEU A 545 -23.55 -4.60 11.20
C LEU A 545 -23.74 -4.78 12.71
N ALA A 546 -24.82 -4.26 13.29
CA ALA A 546 -25.09 -4.40 14.72
C ALA A 546 -25.35 -5.87 15.13
N THR A 547 -25.93 -6.68 14.25
CA THR A 547 -26.23 -8.11 14.51
C THR A 547 -25.14 -9.09 14.04
N SER A 548 -23.99 -8.62 13.54
CA SER A 548 -22.93 -9.50 13.06
C SER A 548 -22.01 -10.01 14.18
N ASP A 549 -21.02 -10.82 13.84
CA ASP A 549 -19.92 -11.25 14.71
C ASP A 549 -18.76 -10.24 14.77
N TYR A 550 -18.99 -8.99 14.34
CA TYR A 550 -17.98 -7.95 14.32
C TYR A 550 -17.67 -7.39 15.73
N ALA A 551 -16.73 -6.44 15.82
CA ALA A 551 -16.28 -5.92 17.10
C ALA A 551 -17.42 -5.19 17.83
N ASN A 552 -17.69 -5.55 19.08
CA ASN A 552 -18.85 -5.07 19.84
C ASN A 552 -18.97 -3.54 19.90
N PHE A 553 -17.87 -2.80 20.05
CA PHE A 553 -17.90 -1.33 20.06
C PHE A 553 -18.33 -0.73 18.70
N VAL A 554 -17.97 -1.37 17.58
CA VAL A 554 -18.43 -0.98 16.24
C VAL A 554 -19.89 -1.33 16.04
N ARG A 555 -20.30 -2.51 16.53
CA ARG A 555 -21.69 -2.95 16.52
C ARG A 555 -22.57 -2.01 17.34
N TRP A 556 -22.08 -1.56 18.50
CA TRP A 556 -22.77 -0.59 19.36
C TRP A 556 -22.87 0.79 18.72
N GLU A 557 -21.80 1.29 18.10
CA GLU A 557 -21.85 2.52 17.31
C GLU A 557 -22.89 2.43 16.18
N ALA A 558 -23.06 1.25 15.57
CA ALA A 558 -24.09 1.06 14.55
C ALA A 558 -25.51 1.21 15.12
N ILE A 559 -25.75 0.77 16.36
CA ILE A 559 -27.02 0.97 17.07
C ILE A 559 -27.24 2.45 17.39
N GLU A 560 -26.21 3.15 17.89
CA GLU A 560 -26.29 4.59 18.20
C GLU A 560 -26.52 5.43 16.95
N SER A 561 -25.84 5.12 15.84
CA SER A 561 -26.08 5.76 14.55
C SER A 561 -27.47 5.43 14.01
N LEU A 562 -27.94 4.19 14.16
CA LEU A 562 -29.29 3.81 13.76
C LEU A 562 -30.35 4.58 14.57
N ALA A 563 -30.14 4.81 15.86
CA ALA A 563 -31.04 5.61 16.69
C ALA A 563 -31.25 7.04 16.16
N GLN A 564 -30.22 7.61 15.52
CA GLN A 564 -30.26 8.96 14.93
C GLN A 564 -30.99 8.99 13.58
N ILE A 565 -31.08 7.85 12.90
CA ILE A 565 -31.59 7.72 11.53
C ILE A 565 -33.02 7.13 11.53
N ASP A 566 -33.24 6.07 12.30
CA ASP A 566 -34.48 5.30 12.35
C ASP A 566 -34.67 4.74 13.76
N SER A 567 -35.31 5.55 14.61
CA SER A 567 -35.51 5.22 16.02
C SER A 567 -36.44 4.03 16.24
N ALA A 568 -37.34 3.73 15.29
CA ALA A 568 -38.21 2.57 15.36
C ALA A 568 -37.42 1.28 15.11
N ALA A 569 -36.64 1.24 14.03
CA ALA A 569 -35.77 0.11 13.74
C ALA A 569 -34.71 -0.12 14.84
N CYS A 570 -34.17 0.97 15.41
CA CYS A 570 -33.24 0.89 16.54
C CYS A 570 -33.88 0.25 17.78
N LEU A 571 -35.13 0.60 18.10
CA LEU A 571 -35.83 0.04 19.26
C LEU A 571 -36.09 -1.47 19.09
N GLU A 572 -36.51 -1.90 17.90
CA GLU A 572 -36.68 -3.33 17.57
C GLU A 572 -35.34 -4.08 17.71
N LEU A 573 -34.27 -3.53 17.16
CA LEU A 573 -32.93 -4.09 17.22
C LEU A 573 -32.41 -4.20 18.67
N LEU A 574 -32.65 -3.20 19.52
CA LEU A 574 -32.27 -3.25 20.93
C LEU A 574 -32.98 -4.39 21.68
N HIS A 575 -34.26 -4.63 21.41
CA HIS A 575 -34.99 -5.76 21.99
C HIS A 575 -34.44 -7.11 21.50
N GLN A 576 -34.10 -7.21 20.21
CA GLN A 576 -33.48 -8.42 19.64
C GLN A 576 -32.14 -8.72 20.32
N ILE A 577 -31.23 -7.74 20.35
CA ILE A 577 -29.89 -7.89 20.95
C ILE A 577 -30.00 -8.22 22.44
N ALA A 578 -30.90 -7.58 23.19
CA ALA A 578 -31.09 -7.86 24.62
C ALA A 578 -31.50 -9.32 24.92
N ARG A 579 -32.08 -10.04 23.95
CA ARG A 579 -32.58 -11.42 24.11
C ARG A 579 -31.63 -12.46 23.55
N GLU A 580 -31.18 -12.25 22.33
CA GLU A 580 -30.66 -13.32 21.46
C GLU A 580 -29.17 -13.20 21.16
N ASP A 581 -28.55 -12.04 21.44
CA ASP A 581 -27.15 -11.83 21.08
C ASP A 581 -26.25 -12.83 21.80
N THR A 582 -25.22 -13.34 21.12
CA THR A 582 -24.27 -14.26 21.73
C THR A 582 -23.28 -13.53 22.64
N ASP A 583 -23.02 -12.24 22.39
CA ASP A 583 -22.13 -11.40 23.19
C ASP A 583 -22.85 -10.88 24.45
N THR A 584 -22.36 -11.30 25.63
CA THR A 584 -22.94 -10.95 26.93
C THR A 584 -22.94 -9.45 27.20
N MET A 585 -21.89 -8.74 26.80
CA MET A 585 -21.78 -7.29 26.97
C MET A 585 -22.79 -6.57 26.09
N MET A 586 -22.96 -7.00 24.83
CA MET A 586 -23.98 -6.44 23.94
C MET A 586 -25.39 -6.65 24.51
N ARG A 587 -25.70 -7.85 25.04
CA ARG A 587 -26.98 -8.12 25.71
C ARG A 587 -27.19 -7.19 26.91
N GLU A 588 -26.22 -7.08 27.81
CA GLU A 588 -26.34 -6.28 29.03
C GLU A 588 -26.46 -4.78 28.72
N THR A 589 -25.66 -4.28 27.76
CA THR A 589 -25.71 -2.88 27.34
C THR A 589 -27.05 -2.55 26.71
N ALA A 590 -27.57 -3.42 25.83
CA ALA A 590 -28.91 -3.25 25.26
C ALA A 590 -30.02 -3.25 26.32
N ARG A 591 -29.96 -4.16 27.31
CA ARG A 591 -30.92 -4.19 28.44
C ARG A 591 -30.88 -2.91 29.26
N ASN A 592 -29.68 -2.43 29.59
CA ASN A 592 -29.50 -1.19 30.34
C ASN A 592 -30.02 0.01 29.55
N SER A 593 -29.73 0.10 28.25
CA SER A 593 -30.24 1.16 27.38
C SER A 593 -31.77 1.15 27.29
N LEU A 594 -32.41 -0.02 27.18
CA LEU A 594 -33.87 -0.14 27.20
C LEU A 594 -34.45 0.34 28.53
N GLN A 595 -33.88 -0.11 29.66
CA GLN A 595 -34.34 0.29 31.00
C GLN A 595 -34.18 1.78 31.27
N LEU A 596 -33.03 2.38 30.91
CA LEU A 596 -32.77 3.81 31.06
C LEU A 596 -33.76 4.67 30.26
N ASN A 597 -34.27 4.16 29.15
CA ASN A 597 -35.26 4.83 28.31
C ASN A 597 -36.71 4.42 28.63
N GLY A 598 -36.94 3.69 29.73
CA GLY A 598 -38.28 3.33 30.21
C GLY A 598 -38.99 2.22 29.43
N PHE A 599 -38.25 1.42 28.66
CA PHE A 599 -38.77 0.28 27.91
C PHE A 599 -38.58 -1.02 28.70
N ASP A 600 -39.61 -1.89 28.67
CA ASP A 600 -39.54 -3.19 29.32
C ASP A 600 -38.73 -4.18 28.47
N VAL A 601 -37.70 -4.78 29.06
CA VAL A 601 -36.84 -5.78 28.41
C VAL A 601 -37.69 -7.02 28.01
N ALA A 602 -38.78 -7.28 28.74
CA ALA A 602 -39.64 -8.46 28.62
C ALA A 602 -40.87 -8.25 27.71
N ARG A 603 -40.80 -7.44 26.65
CA ARG A 603 -41.86 -7.38 25.60
C ARG A 603 -42.02 -8.72 24.84
N GLU A 604 -42.59 -9.74 25.47
CA GLU A 604 -43.30 -10.77 24.72
C GLU A 604 -44.48 -10.07 24.03
N ASP A 605 -44.64 -10.32 22.73
CA ASP A 605 -45.67 -9.70 21.88
C ASP A 605 -47.08 -9.67 22.51
#